data_AF-K9SZK8-F1
#
_entry.id   AF-K9SZK8-F1
#
_cell.length_a   1.000
_cell.length_b   1.000
_cell.length_c   1.000
_cell.angle_alpha   90.00
_cell.angle_beta   90.00
_cell.angle_gamma   90.00
#
_symmetry.space_group_name_H-M   'P 1'
#
loop_
_entity.id
_entity.type
_entity.pdbx_description
1 polymer ?
#
loop_
_entity_poly.entity_id
_entity_poly.type
_entity_poly.pdbx_seq_one_letter_code
_entity_poly.pdbx_strand_id
1 'polypeptide(L)'
;MAVKLIPDIENVVEDLGVPGIAAIVLLPVLVPVVAGVGKPIAKATIKGGILLYERGKGVIAEVGETLEDLIAEAKAELAEAETGEAQATETEAAAS
;
A
#
# COMPACT_ATOMS: atom_id res chain seq x y z
N MET A 1 3.52 28.90 -3.41
CA MET A 1 4.63 28.83 -2.42
C MET A 1 5.68 27.90 -2.99
N ALA A 2 6.89 28.39 -3.22
CA ALA A 2 7.97 27.55 -3.71
C ALA A 2 8.46 26.69 -2.54
N VAL A 3 8.14 25.39 -2.57
CA VAL A 3 8.73 24.43 -1.62
C VAL A 3 10.21 24.36 -1.94
N LYS A 4 11.03 25.02 -1.12
CA LYS A 4 12.48 24.99 -1.23
C LYS A 4 12.92 23.61 -0.74
N LEU A 5 13.10 22.70 -1.71
CA LEU A 5 13.42 21.29 -1.47
C LEU A 5 14.85 21.09 -0.91
N ILE A 6 15.66 22.14 -0.90
CA ILE A 6 17.03 22.13 -0.43
C ILE A 6 17.03 22.85 0.93
N PRO A 7 17.31 22.14 2.05
CA PRO A 7 17.41 22.78 3.35
C PRO A 7 18.58 23.77 3.33
N ASP A 8 18.38 24.94 3.93
CA ASP A 8 19.44 25.93 4.09
C ASP A 8 20.52 25.33 5.00
N ILE A 9 21.74 25.23 4.47
CA ILE A 9 22.88 24.55 5.11
C ILE A 9 23.17 25.18 6.50
N GLU A 10 22.89 26.48 6.62
CA GLU A 10 23.06 27.27 7.85
C GLU A 10 22.18 26.75 8.99
N ASN A 11 20.89 26.52 8.72
CA ASN A 11 19.95 25.94 9.71
C ASN A 11 20.35 24.51 10.07
N VAL A 12 20.81 23.70 9.11
CA VAL A 12 21.24 22.32 9.38
C VAL A 12 22.50 22.28 10.25
N VAL A 13 23.41 23.24 10.11
CA VAL A 13 24.62 23.36 10.94
C VAL A 13 24.29 23.84 12.35
N GLU A 14 23.39 24.82 12.49
CA GLU A 14 22.94 25.30 13.79
C GLU A 14 22.15 24.24 14.57
N ASP A 15 21.26 23.49 13.91
CA ASP A 15 20.42 22.46 14.57
C ASP A 15 21.20 21.18 14.92
N LEU A 16 22.24 20.82 14.15
CA LEU A 16 23.04 19.61 14.38
C LEU A 16 24.24 19.83 15.32
N GLY A 17 24.64 21.07 15.60
CA GLY A 17 25.78 21.40 16.45
C GLY A 17 27.12 20.77 16.00
N VAL A 18 28.03 20.51 16.94
CA VAL A 18 29.35 19.88 16.68
C VAL A 18 29.25 18.55 15.88
N PRO A 19 28.27 17.66 16.12
CA PRO A 19 28.04 16.49 15.26
C PRO A 19 27.75 16.83 13.78
N GLY A 20 27.09 17.96 13.51
CA GLY A 20 26.78 18.43 12.16
C GLY A 20 28.02 18.78 11.34
N ILE A 21 29.05 19.32 11.99
CA ILE A 21 30.33 19.64 11.33
C ILE A 21 31.03 18.35 10.87
N ALA A 22 31.02 17.30 11.69
CA ALA A 22 31.59 16.00 11.32
C ALA A 22 30.87 15.39 10.10
N ALA A 23 29.55 15.55 10.00
CA ALA A 23 28.79 15.09 8.84
C ALA A 23 29.16 15.86 7.56
N ILE A 24 29.42 17.17 7.66
CA ILE A 24 29.84 17.99 6.51
C ILE A 24 31.25 17.65 6.03
N VAL A 25 32.17 17.32 6.94
CA VAL A 25 33.52 16.86 6.56
C VAL A 25 33.46 15.53 5.78
N LEU A 26 32.45 14.70 6.05
CA LEU A 26 32.24 13.43 5.36
C LEU A 26 31.44 13.56 4.05
N LEU A 27 30.77 14.70 3.78
CA LEU A 27 30.04 14.94 2.52
C LEU A 27 30.85 14.63 1.25
N PRO A 28 32.10 15.08 1.05
CA PRO A 28 32.85 14.81 -0.17
C PRO A 28 33.15 13.32 -0.41
N VAL A 29 33.04 12.47 0.62
CA VAL A 29 33.17 11.01 0.49
C VAL A 29 31.79 10.36 0.30
N LEU A 30 30.78 10.82 1.03
CA LEU A 30 29.42 10.26 0.96
C LEU A 30 28.72 10.59 -0.37
N VAL A 31 28.87 11.80 -0.88
CA VAL A 31 28.26 12.25 -2.15
C VAL A 31 28.66 11.36 -3.34
N PRO A 32 29.95 11.09 -3.63
CA PRO A 32 30.32 10.23 -4.76
C PRO A 32 29.90 8.77 -4.57
N VAL A 33 29.88 8.26 -3.33
CA VAL A 33 29.38 6.89 -3.05
C VAL A 33 27.90 6.80 -3.41
N VAL A 34 27.07 7.72 -2.89
CA VAL A 34 25.64 7.76 -3.19
C VAL A 34 25.38 8.08 -4.66
N ALA A 35 26.16 8.95 -5.30
CA ALA A 35 26.04 9.22 -6.73
C ALA A 35 26.38 8.00 -7.60
N GLY A 36 27.36 7.19 -7.19
CA GLY A 36 27.78 5.98 -7.88
C GLY A 36 26.75 4.85 -7.82
N VAL A 37 26.12 4.62 -6.66
CA VAL A 37 25.15 3.52 -6.46
C VAL A 37 23.67 3.96 -6.48
N GLY A 38 23.39 5.25 -6.34
CA GLY A 38 22.02 5.76 -6.29
C GLY A 38 21.27 5.61 -7.61
N LYS A 39 21.96 5.82 -8.74
CA LYS A 39 21.36 5.66 -10.08
C LYS A 39 20.90 4.23 -10.38
N PRO A 40 21.70 3.17 -10.15
CA PRO A 40 21.21 1.79 -10.34
C PRO A 40 20.11 1.42 -9.33
N ILE A 41 20.18 1.88 -8.08
CA ILE A 41 19.12 1.64 -7.08
C ILE A 41 17.81 2.28 -7.53
N ALA A 42 17.81 3.57 -7.88
CA ALA A 42 16.61 4.26 -8.35
C ALA A 42 16.00 3.57 -9.57
N LYS A 43 16.84 3.14 -10.54
CA LYS A 43 16.37 2.36 -11.69
C LYS A 43 15.77 1.01 -11.29
N ALA A 44 16.38 0.30 -10.34
CA ALA A 44 15.88 -0.96 -9.83
C ALA A 44 14.55 -0.79 -9.10
N THR A 45 14.41 0.26 -8.28
CA THR A 45 13.15 0.61 -7.60
C THR A 45 12.04 0.92 -8.60
N ILE A 46 12.31 1.76 -9.61
CA ILE A 46 11.31 2.09 -10.63
C ILE A 46 10.89 0.84 -11.40
N LYS A 47 11.86 0.04 -11.89
CA LYS A 47 11.55 -1.19 -12.63
C LYS A 47 10.84 -2.23 -11.77
N GLY A 48 11.28 -2.40 -10.53
CA GLY A 48 10.66 -3.31 -9.57
C GLY A 48 9.23 -2.88 -9.23
N GLY A 49 9.00 -1.58 -9.06
CA GLY A 49 7.67 -1.02 -8.82
C GLY A 49 6.72 -1.24 -10.00
N ILE A 50 7.19 -1.01 -11.23
CA ILE A 50 6.41 -1.30 -12.44
C ILE A 50 6.06 -2.79 -12.51
N LEU A 51 7.05 -3.67 -12.32
CA LEU A 51 6.83 -5.12 -12.36
C LEU A 51 5.87 -5.59 -11.27
N LEU A 52 6.00 -5.08 -10.05
CA LEU A 52 5.12 -5.40 -8.93
C LEU A 52 3.68 -4.93 -9.22
N TYR A 53 3.51 -3.75 -9.80
CA TYR A 53 2.19 -3.24 -10.19
C TYR A 53 1.55 -4.11 -11.27
N GLU A 54 2.27 -4.41 -12.35
CA GLU A 54 1.77 -5.24 -13.45
C GLU A 54 1.38 -6.64 -12.96
N ARG A 55 2.21 -7.27 -12.11
CA ARG A 55 1.93 -8.59 -11.54
C ARG A 55 0.82 -8.54 -10.49
N GLY A 56 0.79 -7.49 -9.67
CA GLY A 56 -0.22 -7.30 -8.64
C GLY A 56 -1.63 -7.15 -9.21
N LYS A 57 -1.79 -6.53 -10.40
CA LYS A 57 -3.08 -6.43 -11.08
C LYS A 57 -3.72 -7.80 -11.36
N GLY A 58 -2.92 -8.78 -11.78
CA GLY A 58 -3.42 -10.14 -12.03
C GLY A 58 -3.86 -10.84 -10.74
N VAL A 59 -3.04 -10.72 -9.68
CA VAL A 59 -3.35 -11.31 -8.37
C VAL A 59 -4.62 -10.69 -7.77
N ILE A 60 -4.81 -9.38 -7.89
CA ILE A 60 -6.02 -8.70 -7.41
C ILE A 60 -7.27 -9.16 -8.18
N ALA A 61 -7.16 -9.41 -9.50
CA ALA A 61 -8.27 -9.91 -10.29
C ALA A 61 -8.68 -11.32 -9.82
N GLU A 62 -7.71 -12.23 -9.68
CA GLU A 62 -7.97 -13.60 -9.24
C GLU A 62 -8.56 -13.66 -7.81
N VAL A 63 -8.00 -12.87 -6.88
CA VAL A 63 -8.54 -12.75 -5.53
C VAL A 63 -9.92 -12.11 -5.53
N GLY A 64 -10.15 -11.11 -6.41
CA GLY A 64 -11.44 -10.47 -6.59
C GLY A 64 -12.53 -11.47 -7.00
N GLU A 65 -12.25 -12.32 -7.99
CA GLU A 65 -13.18 -13.38 -8.40
C GLU A 65 -13.52 -14.32 -7.25
N THR A 66 -12.51 -14.81 -6.51
CA THR A 66 -12.76 -15.69 -5.34
C THR A 66 -13.54 -15.00 -4.21
N LEU A 67 -13.34 -13.69 -4.01
CA LEU A 67 -14.10 -12.91 -3.03
C LEU A 67 -15.53 -12.67 -3.50
N GLU A 68 -15.74 -12.40 -4.79
CA GLU A 68 -17.07 -12.25 -5.38
C GLU A 68 -17.90 -13.51 -5.19
N ASP A 69 -17.30 -14.69 -5.42
CA ASP A 69 -17.95 -15.99 -5.18
C ASP A 69 -18.35 -16.14 -3.70
N LEU A 70 -17.45 -15.86 -2.76
CA LEU A 70 -17.74 -15.93 -1.32
C LEU A 70 -18.82 -14.93 -0.88
N ILE A 71 -18.83 -13.72 -1.44
CA ILE A 71 -19.85 -12.71 -1.17
C ILE A 71 -21.20 -13.17 -1.71
N ALA A 72 -21.23 -13.77 -2.90
CA ALA A 72 -22.45 -14.31 -3.48
C ALA A 72 -23.02 -15.44 -2.63
N GLU A 73 -22.16 -16.35 -2.16
CA GLU A 73 -22.52 -17.44 -1.25
C GLU A 73 -23.11 -16.89 0.08
N ALA A 74 -22.41 -15.97 0.75
CA ALA A 74 -22.90 -15.38 1.99
C ALA A 74 -24.22 -14.61 1.82
N LYS A 75 -24.42 -13.94 0.68
CA LYS A 75 -25.71 -13.28 0.36
C LYS A 75 -26.83 -14.28 0.13
N ALA A 76 -26.54 -15.39 -0.53
CA ALA A 76 -27.51 -16.46 -0.73
C ALA A 76 -27.91 -17.08 0.61
N GLU A 77 -26.95 -17.32 1.51
CA GLU A 77 -27.23 -17.83 2.86
C GLU A 77 -28.10 -16.86 3.69
N LEU A 78 -27.82 -15.55 3.63
CA LEU A 78 -28.65 -14.55 4.32
C LEU A 78 -30.08 -14.50 3.75
N ALA A 79 -30.22 -14.54 2.42
CA ALA A 79 -31.53 -14.56 1.78
C ALA A 79 -32.30 -15.86 2.09
N GLU A 80 -31.61 -17.00 2.11
CA GLU A 80 -32.21 -18.29 2.49
C GLU A 80 -32.63 -18.30 3.96
N ALA A 81 -31.87 -17.68 4.87
CA ALA A 81 -32.27 -17.48 6.26
C ALA A 81 -33.56 -16.66 6.38
N GLU A 82 -33.68 -15.54 5.64
CA GLU A 82 -34.90 -14.71 5.62
C GLU A 82 -36.11 -15.46 4.99
N THR A 83 -35.88 -16.25 3.95
CA THR A 83 -36.95 -16.98 3.26
C THR A 83 -37.39 -18.23 4.03
N GLY A 84 -36.47 -18.88 4.76
CA GLY A 84 -36.74 -20.01 5.63
C GLY A 84 -37.61 -19.62 6.84
N GLU A 85 -37.42 -18.42 7.38
CA GLU A 85 -38.31 -17.86 8.42
C GLU A 85 -39.72 -17.58 7.87
N ALA A 86 -39.83 -17.05 6.64
CA ALA A 86 -41.13 -16.83 6.01
C ALA A 86 -41.89 -18.14 5.75
N GLN A 87 -41.22 -19.20 5.26
CA GLN A 87 -41.86 -20.50 5.01
C GLN A 87 -42.24 -21.25 6.29
N ALA A 88 -41.48 -21.09 7.38
CA ALA A 88 -41.86 -21.65 8.68
C ALA A 88 -43.19 -21.06 9.19
N THR A 89 -43.39 -19.75 9.00
CA THR A 89 -44.63 -19.07 9.41
C THR A 89 -45.85 -19.43 8.55
N GLU A 90 -45.67 -19.69 7.24
CA GLU A 90 -46.76 -20.06 6.34
C GLU A 90 -47.20 -21.53 6.52
N THR A 91 -46.27 -22.42 6.88
CA THR A 91 -46.56 -23.84 7.14
C THR A 91 -47.33 -24.05 8.46
N GLU A 92 -47.08 -23.21 9.48
CA GLU A 92 -47.82 -23.23 10.75
C GLU A 92 -49.25 -22.64 10.62
N ALA A 93 -49.44 -21.65 9.75
CA ALA A 93 -50.74 -21.04 9.47
C ALA A 93 -51.66 -21.91 8.59
N ALA A 94 -51.12 -22.77 7.72
CA ALA A 94 -51.89 -23.68 6.87
C ALA A 94 -52.27 -25.01 7.56
N ALA A 95 -51.71 -25.30 8.74
CA ALA A 95 -52.00 -26.49 9.54
C ALA A 95 -53.04 -26.26 10.66
N SER A 96 -53.62 -25.05 10.75
CA SER A 96 -54.62 -24.65 11.75
C SER A 96 -56.04 -24.57 11.17
#